data_AF-C7N577-F1
#
_entry.id   AF-C7N577-F1
#
_cell.length_a   1.000
_cell.length_b   1.000
_cell.length_c   1.000
_cell.angle_alpha   90.00
_cell.angle_beta   90.00
_cell.angle_gamma   90.00
#
_symmetry.space_group_name_H-M   'P 1'
#
loop_
_entity.id
_entity.type
_entity.pdbx_description
1 polymer ?
#
loop_
_entity_poly.entity_id
_entity_poly.type
_entity_poly.pdbx_seq_one_letter_code
_entity_poly.pdbx_strand_id
1 'polypeptide(L)'
;MANIKSQKKRILTAEKARMRNKAIKSELKTAVRAVREAVAAGNGVEAYVAAQKACRLLDKAATKGVIHKNQAANRKSGVMKLANTIVTPEDIAAAPKPVKKENVVKGGTKKAAKKAAKAEAYAAAAAAKAERRAATEKAQAAAAARKAAEAAEAAAEEEAAE
;
A
#
# COMPACT_ATOMS: atom_id res chain seq x y z
N MET A 1 28.71 13.20 24.47
CA MET A 1 28.53 13.82 23.14
C MET A 1 29.33 13.00 22.13
N ALA A 2 28.73 12.53 21.03
CA ALA A 2 29.47 11.82 20.00
C ALA A 2 30.13 12.82 19.05
N ASN A 3 31.45 12.84 18.98
CA ASN A 3 32.19 13.80 18.15
C ASN A 3 32.45 13.26 16.74
N ILE A 4 32.63 11.95 16.60
CA ILE A 4 32.90 11.28 15.32
C ILE A 4 31.59 11.11 14.51
N LYS A 5 31.65 11.40 13.20
CA LYS A 5 30.49 11.30 12.28
C LYS A 5 29.80 9.93 12.33
N SER A 6 30.58 8.84 12.39
CA SER A 6 30.06 7.47 12.49
C SER A 6 29.30 7.23 13.80
N GLN A 7 29.78 7.76 14.92
CA GLN A 7 29.11 7.66 16.22
C GLN A 7 27.79 8.45 16.24
N LYS A 8 27.78 9.68 15.71
CA LYS A 8 26.54 10.48 15.54
C LYS A 8 25.49 9.70 14.75
N LYS A 9 25.90 9.06 13.64
CA LYS A 9 25.02 8.18 12.84
C LYS A 9 24.49 6.99 13.66
N ARG A 10 25.34 6.32 14.44
CA ARG A 10 24.93 5.18 15.27
C ARG A 10 23.88 5.58 16.30
N ILE A 11 24.06 6.71 16.98
CA ILE A 11 23.07 7.25 17.94
C ILE A 11 21.71 7.46 17.25
N LEU A 12 21.69 8.12 16.09
CA LEU A 12 20.45 8.36 15.34
C LEU A 12 19.76 7.04 14.92
N THR A 13 20.52 6.04 14.48
CA THR A 13 19.96 4.73 14.12
C THR A 13 19.46 3.95 15.33
N ALA A 14 20.18 4.01 16.45
CA ALA A 14 19.80 3.35 17.69
C ALA A 14 18.51 3.94 18.25
N GLU A 15 18.34 5.26 18.20
CA GLU A 15 17.14 5.93 18.67
C GLU A 15 15.89 5.55 17.85
N LYS A 16 16.03 5.48 16.52
CA LYS A 16 14.96 5.00 15.63
C LYS A 16 14.56 3.56 15.96
N ALA A 17 15.53 2.67 16.16
CA ALA A 17 15.27 1.29 16.54
C ALA A 17 14.64 1.19 17.94
N ARG A 18 15.10 2.02 18.90
CA ARG A 18 14.56 2.11 20.27
C ARG A 18 13.09 2.47 20.24
N MET A 19 12.70 3.52 19.52
CA MET A 19 11.31 3.97 19.44
C MET A 19 10.40 2.91 18.81
N ARG A 20 10.82 2.27 17.71
CA ARG A 20 10.09 1.15 17.10
C ARG A 20 9.88 0.00 18.09
N ASN A 21 10.96 -0.41 18.75
CA ASN A 21 10.93 -1.55 19.67
C ASN A 21 10.13 -1.22 20.93
N LYS A 22 10.15 0.03 21.41
CA LYS A 22 9.34 0.50 22.54
C LYS A 22 7.85 0.35 22.23
N ALA A 23 7.40 0.82 21.07
CA ALA A 23 6.00 0.72 20.65
C ALA A 23 5.52 -0.74 20.54
N ILE A 24 6.33 -1.61 19.94
CA ILE A 24 6.00 -3.04 19.80
C ILE A 24 5.97 -3.71 21.18
N LYS A 25 6.95 -3.42 22.05
CA LYS A 25 6.98 -3.99 23.41
C LYS A 25 5.79 -3.53 24.25
N SER A 26 5.36 -2.27 24.15
CA SER A 26 4.16 -1.79 24.84
C SER A 26 2.90 -2.45 24.32
N GLU A 27 2.76 -2.61 23.00
CA GLU A 27 1.62 -3.31 22.39
C GLU A 27 1.52 -4.76 22.88
N LEU A 28 2.65 -5.48 22.95
CA LEU A 28 2.69 -6.85 23.48
C LEU A 28 2.31 -6.93 24.96
N LYS A 29 2.65 -5.92 25.77
CA LYS A 29 2.26 -5.87 27.19
C LYS A 29 0.76 -5.68 27.31
N THR A 30 0.20 -4.73 26.56
CA THR A 30 -1.25 -4.47 26.54
C THR A 30 -2.03 -5.68 26.06
N ALA A 31 -1.57 -6.36 25.01
CA ALA A 31 -2.23 -7.57 24.50
C ALA A 31 -2.28 -8.70 25.54
N VAL A 32 -1.17 -8.93 26.28
CA VAL A 32 -1.15 -9.94 27.36
C VAL A 32 -2.03 -9.50 28.53
N ARG A 33 -2.08 -8.21 28.84
CA ARG A 33 -2.94 -7.68 29.91
C ARG A 33 -4.42 -7.89 29.60
N ALA A 34 -4.84 -7.62 28.36
CA ALA A 34 -6.22 -7.85 27.92
C ALA A 34 -6.67 -9.31 28.11
N VAL A 35 -5.78 -10.28 27.86
CA VAL A 35 -6.10 -11.69 28.14
C VAL A 35 -6.32 -11.92 29.63
N ARG A 36 -5.46 -11.37 30.50
CA ARG A 36 -5.60 -11.51 31.95
C ARG A 36 -6.88 -10.86 32.46
N GLU A 37 -7.23 -9.68 31.95
CA GLU A 37 -8.46 -8.97 32.27
C GLU A 37 -9.69 -9.80 31.86
N ALA A 38 -9.72 -10.34 30.63
CA ALA A 38 -10.81 -11.18 30.16
C ALA A 38 -10.96 -12.49 30.97
N VAL A 39 -9.85 -13.09 31.39
CA VAL A 39 -9.87 -14.28 32.26
C VAL A 39 -10.35 -13.95 33.67
N ALA A 40 -9.93 -12.81 34.24
CA ALA A 40 -10.43 -12.35 35.52
C ALA A 40 -11.93 -12.04 35.49
N ALA A 41 -12.45 -11.60 34.34
CA ALA A 41 -13.87 -11.36 34.10
C ALA A 41 -14.69 -12.64 33.83
N GLY A 42 -14.05 -13.81 33.68
CA GLY A 42 -14.73 -15.07 33.40
C GLY A 42 -15.36 -15.19 32.01
N ASN A 43 -14.99 -14.32 31.06
CA ASN A 43 -15.55 -14.34 29.71
C ASN A 43 -14.70 -15.23 28.78
N GLY A 44 -15.13 -16.49 28.58
CA GLY A 44 -14.42 -17.48 27.77
C GLY A 44 -14.22 -17.05 26.32
N VAL A 45 -15.27 -16.52 25.68
CA VAL A 45 -15.22 -16.08 24.27
C VAL A 45 -14.22 -14.93 24.09
N GLU A 46 -14.29 -13.91 24.95
CA GLU A 46 -13.41 -12.74 24.86
C GLU A 46 -11.95 -13.10 25.18
N ALA A 47 -11.73 -13.96 26.19
CA ALA A 47 -10.40 -14.44 26.53
C ALA A 47 -9.76 -15.22 25.38
N TYR A 48 -10.52 -16.06 24.68
CA TYR A 48 -10.04 -16.80 23.52
C TYR A 48 -9.65 -15.88 22.36
N VAL A 49 -10.51 -14.90 22.03
CA VAL A 49 -10.23 -13.91 20.97
C VAL A 49 -9.00 -13.06 21.31
N ALA A 50 -8.89 -12.61 22.56
CA ALA A 50 -7.75 -11.85 23.04
C ALA A 50 -6.45 -12.68 23.00
N ALA A 51 -6.52 -13.96 23.38
CA ALA A 51 -5.38 -14.88 23.35
C ALA A 51 -4.88 -15.10 21.92
N GLN A 52 -5.77 -15.35 20.95
CA GLN A 52 -5.39 -15.47 19.55
C GLN A 52 -4.71 -14.19 19.02
N LYS A 53 -5.26 -13.01 19.37
CA LYS A 53 -4.67 -11.71 19.00
C LYS A 53 -3.27 -11.56 19.60
N ALA A 54 -3.09 -11.89 20.87
CA ALA A 54 -1.80 -11.83 21.54
C ALA A 54 -0.76 -12.78 20.89
N CYS A 55 -1.15 -14.01 20.58
CA CYS A 55 -0.30 -14.98 19.88
C CYS A 55 0.17 -14.44 18.52
N ARG A 56 -0.76 -13.89 17.72
CA ARG A 56 -0.42 -13.29 16.41
C ARG A 56 0.56 -12.12 16.54
N LEU A 57 0.43 -11.29 17.57
CA LEU A 57 1.35 -10.18 17.80
C LEU A 57 2.73 -10.66 18.26
N LEU A 58 2.81 -11.70 19.10
CA LEU A 58 4.07 -12.30 19.53
C LEU A 58 4.86 -12.86 18.34
N ASP A 59 4.20 -13.56 17.42
CA ASP A 59 4.86 -14.11 16.22
C ASP A 59 5.31 -13.00 15.27
N LYS A 60 4.52 -11.94 15.11
CA LYS A 60 4.93 -10.73 14.37
C LYS A 60 6.12 -10.01 15.00
N ALA A 61 6.21 -10.02 16.33
CA ALA A 61 7.34 -9.40 17.02
C ALA A 61 8.62 -10.24 16.89
N ALA A 62 8.50 -11.57 16.86
CA ALA A 62 9.61 -12.49 16.64
C ALA A 62 10.18 -12.36 15.22
N THR A 63 9.32 -12.35 14.20
CA THR A 63 9.72 -12.14 12.80
C THR A 63 10.37 -10.77 12.58
N LYS A 64 9.94 -9.73 13.30
CA LYS A 64 10.56 -8.39 13.30
C LYS A 64 11.86 -8.30 14.12
N GLY A 65 12.31 -9.38 14.76
CA GLY A 65 13.52 -9.42 15.59
C GLY A 65 13.44 -8.61 16.88
N VAL A 66 12.23 -8.26 17.36
CA VAL A 66 12.05 -7.47 18.59
C VAL A 66 12.18 -8.35 19.84
N ILE A 67 11.71 -9.59 19.73
CA ILE A 67 11.81 -10.62 20.76
C ILE A 67 12.39 -11.89 20.15
N HIS A 68 13.10 -12.69 20.94
CA HIS A 68 13.62 -13.96 20.47
C HIS A 68 12.49 -14.98 20.25
N LYS A 69 12.69 -15.92 19.31
CA LYS A 69 11.72 -16.98 19.01
C LYS A 69 11.30 -17.79 20.25
N ASN A 70 12.25 -18.10 21.13
CA ASN A 70 11.97 -18.82 22.38
C ASN A 70 11.16 -17.96 23.36
N GLN A 71 11.43 -16.65 23.42
CA GLN A 71 10.62 -15.75 24.25
C GLN A 71 9.19 -15.66 23.73
N ALA A 72 9.00 -15.61 22.41
CA ALA A 72 7.67 -15.66 21.80
C ALA A 72 6.97 -16.99 22.13
N ALA A 73 7.64 -18.12 21.95
CA ALA A 73 7.11 -19.45 22.25
C ALA A 73 6.68 -19.60 23.73
N ASN A 74 7.55 -19.21 24.67
CA ASN A 74 7.25 -19.28 26.10
C ASN A 74 6.05 -18.40 26.47
N ARG A 75 5.98 -17.19 25.92
CA ARG A 75 4.86 -16.27 26.17
C ARG A 75 3.55 -16.77 25.55
N LYS A 76 3.59 -17.37 24.35
CA LYS A 76 2.42 -18.01 23.73
C LYS A 76 1.90 -19.16 24.60
N SER A 77 2.79 -20.04 25.06
CA SER A 77 2.42 -21.13 25.97
C SER A 77 1.74 -20.60 27.23
N GLY A 78 2.31 -19.58 27.88
CA GLY A 78 1.71 -18.99 29.09
C GLY A 78 0.34 -18.34 28.86
N VAL A 79 0.17 -17.60 27.76
CA VAL A 79 -1.11 -16.96 27.39
C VAL A 79 -2.19 -18.01 27.13
N MET A 80 -1.85 -19.06 26.37
CA MET A 80 -2.81 -20.12 26.06
C MET A 80 -3.18 -20.94 27.29
N LYS A 81 -2.21 -21.28 28.15
CA LYS A 81 -2.47 -21.96 29.42
C LYS A 81 -3.46 -21.18 30.29
N LEU A 82 -3.30 -19.87 30.34
CA LEU A 82 -4.17 -18.98 31.12
C LEU A 82 -5.57 -18.86 30.50
N ALA A 83 -5.71 -18.77 29.18
CA ALA A 83 -7.03 -18.74 28.53
C ALA A 83 -7.77 -20.08 28.70
N ASN A 84 -7.07 -21.21 28.53
CA ASN A 84 -7.65 -22.55 28.61
C ASN A 84 -8.21 -22.91 30.00
N THR A 85 -7.95 -22.13 31.06
CA THR A 85 -8.59 -22.39 32.36
C THR A 85 -10.06 -22.06 32.39
N ILE A 86 -10.53 -21.16 31.51
CA ILE A 86 -11.94 -20.72 31.47
C ILE A 86 -12.63 -21.01 30.13
N VAL A 87 -11.86 -21.20 29.06
CA VAL A 87 -12.40 -21.40 27.71
C VAL A 87 -12.96 -22.82 27.58
N THR A 88 -14.25 -22.92 27.28
CA THR A 88 -14.90 -24.19 26.94
C THR A 88 -14.89 -24.43 25.41
N PRO A 89 -15.12 -25.67 24.94
CA PRO A 89 -15.24 -25.96 23.51
C PRO A 89 -16.35 -25.14 22.82
N GLU A 90 -17.42 -24.84 23.55
CA GLU A 90 -18.55 -24.04 23.07
C GLU A 90 -18.13 -22.58 22.83
N ASP A 91 -17.34 -22.00 23.74
CA ASP A 91 -16.80 -20.65 23.59
C ASP A 91 -15.88 -20.52 22.35
N ILE A 92 -15.11 -21.58 22.07
CA ILE A 92 -14.24 -21.63 20.88
C ILE A 92 -15.09 -21.65 19.60
N ALA A 93 -16.19 -22.39 19.60
CA ALA A 93 -17.12 -22.44 18.47
C ALA A 93 -17.88 -21.12 18.27
N ALA A 94 -18.24 -20.46 19.37
CA ALA A 94 -18.90 -19.15 19.37
C ALA A 94 -17.94 -17.99 19.02
N ALA A 95 -16.62 -18.18 19.13
CA ALA A 95 -15.65 -17.15 18.85
C ALA A 95 -15.77 -16.65 17.40
N PRO A 96 -15.90 -15.33 17.19
CA PRO A 96 -16.06 -14.78 15.85
C PRO A 96 -14.84 -15.13 15.00
N LYS A 97 -15.07 -15.89 13.92
CA LYS A 97 -14.03 -16.18 12.93
C LYS A 97 -13.48 -14.82 12.45
N PRO A 98 -12.15 -14.65 12.35
CA PRO A 98 -11.58 -13.40 11.87
C PRO A 98 -12.06 -13.19 10.43
N VAL A 99 -13.01 -12.29 10.26
CA VAL A 99 -13.50 -11.90 8.93
C VAL A 99 -12.27 -11.42 8.16
N LYS A 100 -12.05 -12.00 6.97
CA LYS A 100 -10.99 -11.50 6.07
C LYS A 100 -11.20 -10.00 5.99
N LYS A 101 -10.16 -9.23 6.30
CA LYS A 101 -10.20 -7.79 6.06
C LYS A 101 -10.39 -7.65 4.56
N GLU A 102 -11.64 -7.46 4.12
CA GLU A 102 -11.88 -7.03 2.76
C GLU A 102 -11.03 -5.79 2.59
N ASN A 103 -10.26 -5.77 1.51
CA ASN A 103 -9.59 -4.54 1.11
C ASN A 103 -10.71 -3.60 0.68
N VAL A 104 -11.35 -2.94 1.63
CA VAL A 104 -12.23 -1.82 1.37
C VAL A 104 -11.31 -0.82 0.67
N VAL A 105 -11.44 -0.73 -0.66
CA VAL A 105 -10.83 0.31 -1.47
C VAL A 105 -11.51 1.62 -1.06
N LYS A 106 -11.17 2.11 0.14
CA LYS A 106 -11.56 3.42 0.60
C LYS A 106 -10.69 4.40 -0.20
N GLY A 107 -11.37 5.22 -1.01
CA GLY A 107 -10.82 6.08 -2.03
C GLY A 107 -9.39 6.61 -1.80
N GLY A 108 -8.58 6.49 -2.86
CA GLY A 108 -7.47 7.41 -3.11
C GLY A 108 -6.19 7.17 -2.32
N THR A 109 -5.47 6.07 -2.60
CA THR A 109 -4.02 6.12 -2.36
C THR A 109 -3.42 7.20 -3.26
N LYS A 110 -2.48 8.03 -2.77
CA LYS A 110 -1.78 9.06 -3.57
C LYS A 110 -1.26 8.52 -4.91
N LYS A 111 -0.97 7.22 -4.98
CA LYS A 111 -0.56 6.48 -6.18
C LYS A 111 -1.67 6.34 -7.22
N ALA A 112 -2.92 6.13 -6.81
CA ALA A 112 -4.08 6.09 -7.71
C ALA A 112 -4.39 7.47 -8.29
N ALA A 113 -4.38 8.52 -7.45
CA ALA A 113 -4.54 9.91 -7.91
C ALA A 113 -3.43 10.32 -8.91
N LYS A 114 -2.17 9.96 -8.63
CA LYS A 114 -1.04 10.21 -9.54
C LYS A 114 -1.16 9.42 -10.86
N LYS A 115 -1.76 8.22 -10.84
CA LYS A 115 -2.01 7.42 -12.04
C LYS A 115 -3.13 8.04 -12.89
N ALA A 116 -4.21 8.50 -12.27
CA ALA A 116 -5.32 9.18 -12.95
C ALA A 116 -4.84 10.49 -13.60
N ALA A 117 -4.16 11.34 -12.85
CA ALA A 117 -3.58 12.58 -13.37
C ALA A 117 -2.58 12.34 -14.52
N LYS A 118 -1.79 11.25 -14.46
CA LYS A 118 -0.89 10.88 -15.56
C LYS A 118 -1.65 10.41 -16.80
N ALA A 119 -2.76 9.69 -16.63
CA ALA A 119 -3.60 9.24 -17.74
C ALA A 119 -4.30 10.41 -18.43
N GLU A 120 -4.83 11.37 -17.66
CA GLU A 120 -5.42 12.60 -18.17
C GLU A 120 -4.40 13.46 -18.92
N ALA A 121 -3.19 13.62 -18.37
CA ALA A 121 -2.11 14.34 -19.05
C ALA A 121 -1.70 13.66 -20.37
N TYR A 122 -1.69 12.32 -20.42
CA TYR A 122 -1.37 11.59 -21.66
C TYR A 122 -2.49 11.70 -22.69
N ALA A 123 -3.75 11.67 -22.26
CA ALA A 123 -4.91 11.88 -23.14
C ALA A 123 -4.93 13.30 -23.72
N ALA A 124 -4.66 14.32 -22.91
CA ALA A 124 -4.55 15.70 -23.36
C ALA A 124 -3.39 15.90 -24.36
N ALA A 125 -2.22 15.27 -24.10
CA ALA A 125 -1.10 15.30 -25.02
C ALA A 125 -1.40 14.59 -26.35
N ALA A 126 -2.17 13.50 -26.32
CA ALA A 126 -2.62 12.79 -27.51
C ALA A 126 -3.60 13.63 -28.34
N ALA A 127 -4.55 14.32 -27.70
CA ALA A 127 -5.50 15.21 -28.36
C ALA A 127 -4.77 16.40 -29.05
N ALA A 128 -3.86 17.07 -28.34
CA ALA A 128 -3.06 18.16 -28.91
C ALA A 128 -2.18 17.69 -30.09
N LYS A 129 -1.67 16.45 -30.04
CA LYS A 129 -0.93 15.85 -31.15
C LYS A 129 -1.83 15.54 -32.34
N ALA A 130 -3.07 15.11 -32.11
CA ALA A 130 -4.05 14.86 -33.17
C ALA A 130 -4.43 16.17 -33.89
N GLU A 131 -4.65 17.26 -33.16
CA GLU A 131 -4.93 18.57 -33.74
C GLU A 131 -3.77 19.08 -34.61
N ARG A 132 -2.52 18.95 -34.13
CA ARG A 132 -1.34 19.31 -34.92
C ARG A 132 -1.22 18.47 -36.19
N ARG A 133 -1.52 17.17 -36.12
CA ARG A 133 -1.52 16.29 -37.29
C ARG A 133 -2.59 16.68 -38.31
N ALA A 134 -3.81 16.95 -37.85
CA ALA A 134 -4.90 17.41 -38.70
C ALA A 134 -4.55 18.75 -39.39
N ALA A 135 -3.90 19.67 -38.67
CA ALA A 135 -3.43 20.92 -39.25
C ALA A 135 -2.34 20.69 -40.32
N THR A 136 -1.39 19.78 -40.07
CA THR A 136 -0.36 19.44 -41.06
C THR A 136 -0.94 18.72 -42.29
N GLU A 137 -1.89 17.82 -42.10
CA GLU A 137 -2.58 17.11 -43.19
C GLU A 137 -3.38 18.09 -44.05
N LYS A 138 -4.08 19.05 -43.43
CA LYS A 138 -4.79 20.11 -44.14
C LYS A 138 -3.84 21.02 -44.94
N ALA A 139 -2.68 21.36 -44.37
CA ALA A 139 -1.66 22.15 -45.06
C ALA A 139 -1.04 21.38 -46.24
N GLN A 140 -0.78 20.08 -46.07
CA GLN A 140 -0.28 19.21 -47.14
C GLN A 140 -1.31 19.04 -48.25
N ALA A 141 -2.59 18.84 -47.92
CA ALA A 141 -3.67 18.75 -48.90
C ALA A 141 -3.83 20.07 -49.68
N ALA A 142 -3.75 21.22 -49.02
CA ALA A 142 -3.79 22.52 -49.68
C ALA A 142 -2.56 22.75 -50.60
N ALA A 143 -1.37 22.33 -50.17
CA ALA A 143 -0.17 22.38 -51.00
C ALA A 143 -0.26 21.45 -52.21
N ALA A 144 -0.79 20.23 -52.03
CA ALA A 144 -1.03 19.29 -53.12
C ALA A 144 -2.07 19.82 -54.12
N ALA A 145 -3.14 20.45 -53.64
CA ALA A 145 -4.16 21.07 -54.50
C ALA A 145 -3.59 22.26 -55.30
N ARG A 146 -2.75 23.10 -54.68
CA ARG A 146 -2.04 24.18 -55.39
C ARG A 146 -1.08 23.64 -56.44
N LYS A 147 -0.31 22.61 -56.10
CA LYS A 147 0.60 21.95 -57.04
C LYS A 147 -0.16 21.29 -58.21
N ALA A 148 -1.34 20.73 -57.95
CA ALA A 148 -2.20 20.16 -58.98
C ALA A 148 -2.83 21.25 -59.86
N ALA A 149 -3.21 22.39 -59.28
CA ALA A 149 -3.73 23.54 -60.02
C ALA A 149 -2.64 24.19 -60.89
N GLU A 150 -1.43 24.42 -60.36
CA GLU A 150 -0.28 24.88 -61.16
C GLU A 150 0.07 23.88 -62.27
N ALA A 151 0.00 22.57 -62.02
CA ALA A 151 0.23 21.57 -63.04
C ALA A 151 -0.87 21.55 -64.12
N ALA A 152 -2.13 21.85 -63.75
CA ALA A 152 -3.24 21.94 -64.70
C ALA A 152 -3.21 23.25 -65.50
N GLU A 153 -2.80 24.36 -64.88
CA GLU A 153 -2.60 25.65 -65.54
C GLU A 153 -1.42 25.59 -66.51
N ALA A 154 -0.30 24.95 -66.11
CA ALA A 154 0.82 24.69 -67.00
C ALA A 154 0.44 23.77 -68.17
N ALA A 155 -0.40 22.74 -67.95
CA ALA A 155 -0.90 21.89 -69.02
C ALA A 155 -1.87 22.62 -69.97
N ALA A 156 -2.70 23.54 -69.44
CA ALA A 156 -3.61 24.35 -70.25
C ALA A 156 -2.86 25.46 -71.04
N GLU A 157 -1.77 26.01 -70.50
CA GLU A 157 -0.88 26.90 -71.24
C GLU A 157 -0.11 26.17 -72.34
N GLU A 158 0.25 24.90 -72.12
CA GLU A 158 0.90 24.05 -73.13
C GLU A 158 -0.10 23.65 -74.25
N GLU A 159 -1.37 23.38 -73.90
CA GLU A 159 -2.45 23.06 -74.86
C GLU A 159 -2.99 24.30 -75.61
N ALA A 160 -2.79 25.52 -75.08
CA ALA A 160 -3.12 26.78 -75.75
C ALA A 160 -1.98 27.34 -76.62
N ALA A 161 -0.79 26.74 -76.54
CA ALA A 161 0.40 27.10 -77.33
C ALA A 161 0.61 26.21 -78.58
N GLU A 162 -0.25 25.22 -78.79
CA GLU A 162 -0.36 24.38 -80.00
C GLU A 162 -1.50 24.88 -80.93
#